data_AF-A0AAJ3H1B0-F1
#
_entry.id   AF-A0AAJ3H1B0-F1
#
_cell.length_a   1.000
_cell.length_b   1.000
_cell.length_c   1.000
_cell.angle_alpha   90.00
_cell.angle_beta   90.00
_cell.angle_gamma   90.00
#
_symmetry.space_group_name_H-M   'P 1'
#
loop_
_entity.id
_entity.type
_entity.pdbx_description
1 polymer ?
#
loop_
_entity_poly.entity_id
_entity_poly.type
_entity_poly.pdbx_seq_one_letter_code
_entity_poly.pdbx_strand_id
1 'polypeptide(L)'
;MMTLESMDLCFIPNDGWLKLKTYYFREKTKSGISLFNQIDSQARTVSNDTEISLHPSSFRLREENPKYVEFCRFILDSASSLISAGKLEVSDLVRQLAEDKQLAQVKPTQIELALKAYVASQWFVASESGKSESKKIFLGLGQSAREREKLRTFAGSMASELASLSARIRLLVSHAPTVGTYRENILKRVLEKHLPERYHVATGFIYGSDRQIDILIYDRLEYAPLFREADLVVVPSSAVRAVIEVKTNLTTTAFRSSLSLITELSSLDSGYPPIFKGVFAFESDADEDALCKIVKEHHAEEACDADEEDYADTIDRPFDHLTCACVNEKYFIHTRYRRSEGKRYIPALYKAKSHVGFHSQVALFMDELLAYLQFGGAKPGNFQYMYNMLGSDTRHNFYSDLAPENWGPYFFVDHGDCEDAERMDEKVNNVQQWLDGKIPSLPPLQMGEG
;
A
#
# COMPACT_ATOMS: atom_id res chain seq x y z
N MET A 1 28.99 17.96 9.02
CA MET A 1 27.88 18.87 8.73
C MET A 1 27.92 19.17 7.25
N MET A 2 26.80 19.04 6.54
CA MET A 2 26.69 19.50 5.14
C MET A 2 26.92 21.01 5.06
N THR A 3 27.66 21.46 4.06
CA THR A 3 27.80 22.88 3.72
C THR A 3 26.51 23.37 3.05
N LEU A 4 25.97 24.48 3.55
CA LEU A 4 24.81 25.14 2.94
C LEU A 4 25.23 25.86 1.66
N GLU A 5 24.38 25.84 0.64
CA GLU A 5 24.52 26.66 -0.56
C GLU A 5 23.27 27.49 -0.77
N SER A 6 23.39 28.48 -1.66
CA SER A 6 22.31 29.42 -1.94
C SER A 6 21.02 28.69 -2.33
N MET A 7 19.89 29.19 -1.83
CA MET A 7 18.54 28.66 -2.02
C MET A 7 18.21 27.35 -1.30
N ASP A 8 19.07 26.87 -0.38
CA ASP A 8 18.67 25.79 0.51
C ASP A 8 17.51 26.18 1.42
N LEU A 9 16.49 25.33 1.48
CA LEU A 9 15.46 25.43 2.49
C LEU A 9 15.99 24.91 3.83
N CYS A 10 16.01 25.76 4.85
CA CYS A 10 16.61 25.48 6.15
C CYS A 10 15.80 26.09 7.31
N PHE A 11 16.20 25.79 8.54
CA PHE A 11 15.67 26.39 9.76
C PHE A 11 16.75 26.41 10.86
N ILE A 12 16.51 27.19 11.93
CA ILE A 12 17.42 27.30 13.07
C ILE A 12 16.88 26.41 14.20
N PRO A 13 17.44 25.21 14.43
CA PRO A 13 16.87 24.23 15.37
C PRO A 13 16.94 24.66 16.85
N ASN A 14 17.79 25.64 17.16
CA ASN A 14 17.97 26.19 18.50
C ASN A 14 17.03 27.37 18.80
N ASP A 15 16.26 27.85 17.82
CA ASP A 15 15.14 28.76 18.11
C ASP A 15 14.09 28.01 18.96
N GLY A 16 13.48 28.72 19.92
CA GLY A 16 12.42 28.13 20.76
C GLY A 16 11.23 27.66 19.91
N TRP A 17 10.55 26.60 20.33
CA TRP A 17 9.49 25.93 19.57
C TRP A 17 8.44 26.86 18.94
N LEU A 18 7.99 27.90 19.67
CA LEU A 18 7.00 28.86 19.20
C LEU A 18 7.55 29.89 18.19
N LYS A 19 8.87 29.96 18.02
CA LYS A 19 9.58 30.92 17.15
C LYS A 19 10.19 30.27 15.92
N LEU A 20 10.09 28.95 15.79
CA LEU A 20 10.63 28.20 14.65
C LEU A 20 9.99 28.69 13.34
N LYS A 21 10.82 28.92 12.34
CA LYS A 21 10.44 29.36 10.99
C LYS A 21 11.36 28.74 9.95
N THR A 22 10.85 28.53 8.74
CA THR A 22 11.66 28.18 7.58
C THR A 22 12.33 29.39 6.95
N TYR A 23 13.51 29.18 6.38
CA TYR A 23 14.27 30.18 5.66
C TYR A 23 14.90 29.57 4.41
N TYR A 24 15.19 30.41 3.42
CA TYR A 24 16.13 30.11 2.35
C TYR A 24 17.50 30.67 2.72
N PHE A 25 18.53 29.83 2.69
CA PHE A 25 19.90 30.28 2.83
C PHE A 25 20.30 31.13 1.62
N ARG A 26 20.92 32.29 1.84
CA ARG A 26 21.44 33.12 0.74
C ARG A 26 22.95 33.01 0.63
N GLU A 27 23.64 33.43 1.68
CA GLU A 27 25.10 33.48 1.69
C GLU A 27 25.63 33.55 3.12
N LYS A 28 26.89 33.16 3.27
CA LYS A 28 27.68 33.37 4.49
C LYS A 28 28.71 34.46 4.22
N THR A 29 28.64 35.54 4.99
CA THR A 29 29.51 36.70 4.88
C THR A 29 30.35 36.89 6.15
N LYS A 30 31.26 37.86 6.14
CA LYS A 30 32.01 38.24 7.36
C LYS A 30 31.10 38.76 8.48
N SER A 31 29.97 39.39 8.14
CA SER A 31 29.02 39.96 9.11
C SER A 31 28.01 38.95 9.65
N GLY A 32 27.95 37.74 9.08
CA GLY A 32 27.06 36.68 9.52
C GLY A 32 26.47 35.86 8.36
N ILE A 33 25.51 35.00 8.71
CA ILE A 33 24.76 34.18 7.76
C ILE A 33 23.47 34.92 7.40
N SER A 34 23.25 35.10 6.10
CA SER A 34 22.06 35.77 5.56
C SER A 34 20.99 34.74 5.19
N LEU A 35 19.81 34.89 5.79
CA LEU A 35 18.64 34.03 5.62
C LEU A 35 17.45 34.85 5.12
N PHE A 36 16.61 34.25 4.30
CA PHE A 36 15.40 34.90 3.78
C PHE A 36 14.15 34.05 4.04
N ASN A 37 13.19 34.59 4.75
CA ASN A 37 11.89 33.96 4.96
C ASN A 37 10.94 34.39 3.83
N GLN A 38 10.52 33.45 2.98
CA GLN A 38 9.59 33.75 1.88
C GLN A 38 8.19 34.12 2.37
N ILE A 39 7.71 33.50 3.46
CA ILE A 39 6.34 33.70 3.97
C ILE A 39 6.15 35.13 4.46
N ASP A 40 7.10 35.62 5.25
CA ASP A 40 7.07 36.95 5.84
C ASP A 40 7.76 38.01 4.95
N SER A 41 8.41 37.59 3.85
CA SER A 41 9.26 38.43 3.00
C SER A 41 10.34 39.20 3.79
N GLN A 42 10.88 38.59 4.85
CA GLN A 42 11.87 39.20 5.75
C GLN A 42 13.23 38.53 5.63
N ALA A 43 14.29 39.35 5.61
CA ALA A 43 15.66 38.89 5.77
C ALA A 43 16.04 38.84 7.26
N ARG A 44 16.78 37.81 7.66
CA ARG A 44 17.33 37.64 9.00
C ARG A 44 18.82 37.37 8.87
N THR A 45 19.65 38.16 9.54
CA THR A 45 21.09 37.91 9.66
C THR A 45 21.36 37.30 11.03
N VAL A 46 22.08 36.18 11.06
CA VAL A 46 22.46 35.49 12.31
C VAL A 46 23.98 35.34 12.39
N SER A 47 24.49 35.07 13.60
CA SER A 47 25.94 34.87 13.82
C SER A 47 26.46 33.71 12.96
N ASN A 48 27.73 33.77 12.56
CA ASN A 48 28.42 32.73 11.80
C ASN A 48 28.55 31.39 12.54
N ASP A 49 28.38 31.39 13.86
CA ASP A 49 28.38 30.21 14.73
C ASP A 49 26.97 29.63 14.95
N THR A 50 25.94 30.24 14.36
CA THR A 50 24.56 29.77 14.49
C THR A 50 24.41 28.44 13.77
N GLU A 51 23.96 27.42 14.49
CA GLU A 51 23.62 26.12 13.91
C GLU A 51 22.39 26.25 13.00
N ILE A 52 22.49 25.73 11.78
CA ILE A 52 21.43 25.73 10.77
C ILE A 52 21.29 24.31 10.24
N SER A 53 20.04 23.85 10.14
CA SER A 53 19.71 22.52 9.62
C SER A 53 18.91 22.65 8.32
N LEU A 54 19.20 21.76 7.37
CA LEU A 54 18.38 21.61 6.17
C LEU A 54 16.99 21.12 6.54
N HIS A 55 15.96 21.69 5.91
CA HIS A 55 14.59 21.21 6.05
C HIS A 55 14.41 19.88 5.26
N PRO A 56 13.59 18.92 5.73
CA PRO A 56 13.29 17.67 5.01
C PRO A 56 12.79 17.86 3.57
N SER A 57 12.18 19.01 3.28
CA SER A 57 11.71 19.38 1.94
C SER A 57 12.76 20.09 1.07
N SER A 58 13.98 20.30 1.57
CA SER A 58 15.08 20.85 0.76
C SER A 58 15.42 19.87 -0.37
N PHE A 59 15.61 20.42 -1.57
CA PHE A 59 15.98 19.63 -2.74
C PHE A 59 17.31 18.89 -2.53
N ARG A 60 18.33 19.56 -2.00
CA ARG A 60 19.64 18.94 -1.78
C ARG A 60 19.58 17.78 -0.80
N LEU A 61 18.85 17.93 0.30
CA LEU A 61 18.72 16.86 1.29
C LEU A 61 18.06 15.61 0.67
N ARG A 62 17.13 15.80 -0.29
CA ARG A 62 16.50 14.70 -1.02
C ARG A 62 17.47 13.98 -1.96
N GLU A 63 18.37 14.70 -2.63
CA GLU A 63 19.38 14.10 -3.50
C GLU A 63 20.47 13.39 -2.71
N GLU A 64 20.99 14.02 -1.66
CA GLU A 64 22.15 13.52 -0.92
C GLU A 64 21.78 12.47 0.13
N ASN A 65 20.57 12.54 0.71
CA ASN A 65 20.12 11.61 1.74
C ASN A 65 18.62 11.26 1.63
N PRO A 66 18.22 10.56 0.56
CA PRO A 66 16.81 10.20 0.31
C PRO A 66 16.21 9.37 1.46
N LYS A 67 16.98 8.46 2.06
CA LYS A 67 16.54 7.63 3.21
C LYS A 67 16.17 8.47 4.42
N TYR A 68 16.94 9.51 4.75
CA TYR A 68 16.60 10.40 5.85
C TYR A 68 15.30 11.17 5.57
N VAL A 69 15.07 11.59 4.33
CA VAL A 69 13.82 12.24 3.92
C VAL A 69 12.62 11.29 4.05
N GLU A 70 12.78 10.01 3.72
CA GLU A 70 11.75 8.99 3.96
C GLU A 70 11.43 8.85 5.45
N PHE A 71 12.44 8.76 6.32
CA PHE A 71 12.23 8.76 7.77
C PHE A 71 11.52 10.03 8.26
N CYS A 72 11.88 11.20 7.73
CA CYS A 72 11.18 12.43 8.08
C CYS A 72 9.72 12.42 7.65
N ARG A 73 9.37 11.88 6.48
CA ARG A 73 7.97 11.73 6.04
C ARG A 73 7.21 10.76 6.94
N PHE A 74 7.84 9.65 7.31
CA PHE A 74 7.29 8.70 8.28
C PHE A 74 7.02 9.39 9.63
N ILE A 75 7.97 10.18 10.14
CA ILE A 75 7.82 10.94 11.39
C ILE A 75 6.64 11.92 11.29
N LEU A 76 6.48 12.63 10.16
CA LEU A 76 5.36 13.55 9.95
C LEU A 76 4.01 12.83 10.08
N ASP A 77 3.87 11.69 9.41
CA ASP A 77 2.60 10.96 9.32
C ASP A 77 2.25 10.31 10.66
N SER A 78 3.22 9.61 11.26
CA SER A 78 3.07 8.97 12.57
C SER A 78 2.80 10.01 13.66
N ALA A 79 3.53 11.14 13.67
CA ALA A 79 3.28 12.20 14.64
C ALA A 79 1.91 12.86 14.43
N SER A 80 1.49 13.08 13.18
CA SER A 80 0.17 13.65 12.88
C SER A 80 -0.95 12.78 13.44
N SER A 81 -0.82 11.47 13.25
CA SER A 81 -1.81 10.53 13.75
C SER A 81 -1.81 10.43 15.28
N LEU A 82 -0.64 10.43 15.94
CA LEU A 82 -0.55 10.42 17.41
C LEU A 82 -1.14 11.70 18.02
N ILE A 83 -0.85 12.86 17.44
CA ILE A 83 -1.40 14.16 17.86
C ILE A 83 -2.93 14.20 17.68
N SER A 84 -3.45 13.58 16.62
CA SER A 84 -4.89 13.49 16.36
C SER A 84 -5.61 12.60 17.37
N ALA A 85 -4.95 11.54 17.84
CA ALA A 85 -5.50 10.64 18.85
C ALA A 85 -5.52 11.25 20.26
N GLY A 86 -4.59 12.18 20.56
CA GLY A 86 -4.56 12.82 21.87
C GLY A 86 -3.46 13.87 22.05
N LYS A 87 -3.64 14.73 23.05
CA LYS A 87 -2.66 15.76 23.40
C LYS A 87 -1.45 15.12 24.09
N LEU A 88 -0.30 15.13 23.42
CA LEU A 88 0.97 14.57 23.91
C LEU A 88 2.03 15.66 24.09
N GLU A 89 2.82 15.55 25.16
CA GLU A 89 4.03 16.35 25.31
C GLU A 89 5.06 15.93 24.24
N VAL A 90 5.88 16.87 23.74
CA VAL A 90 6.90 16.58 22.73
C VAL A 90 7.84 15.44 23.16
N SER A 91 8.23 15.40 24.44
CA SER A 91 9.12 14.36 24.98
C SER A 91 8.49 12.96 24.88
N ASP A 92 7.20 12.84 25.21
CA ASP A 92 6.43 11.61 25.07
C ASP A 92 6.21 11.23 23.61
N LEU A 93 5.96 12.22 22.73
CA LEU A 93 5.82 12.00 21.30
C LEU A 93 7.11 11.44 20.68
N VAL A 94 8.26 12.04 21.00
CA VAL A 94 9.57 11.56 20.53
C VAL A 94 9.83 10.15 21.03
N ARG A 95 9.51 9.85 22.29
CA ARG A 95 9.65 8.50 22.87
C ARG A 95 8.82 7.47 22.11
N GLN A 96 7.53 7.74 21.89
CA GLN A 96 6.64 6.81 21.16
C GLN A 96 7.09 6.60 19.71
N LEU A 97 7.56 7.65 19.03
CA LEU A 97 8.12 7.51 17.67
C LEU A 97 9.41 6.68 17.66
N ALA A 98 10.28 6.87 18.65
CA ALA A 98 11.55 6.13 18.75
C ALA A 98 11.39 4.63 19.03
N GLU A 99 10.23 4.20 19.54
CA GLU A 99 9.89 2.79 19.73
C GLU A 99 9.57 2.07 18.39
N ASP A 100 9.41 2.82 17.29
CA ASP A 100 9.16 2.25 15.97
C ASP A 100 10.43 1.62 15.36
N LYS A 101 10.31 0.36 14.91
CA LYS A 101 11.39 -0.40 14.27
C LYS A 101 11.96 0.29 13.02
N GLN A 102 11.16 1.04 12.25
CA GLN A 102 11.64 1.79 11.09
C GLN A 102 12.55 2.95 11.48
N LEU A 103 12.36 3.49 12.68
CA LEU A 103 13.19 4.55 13.26
C LEU A 103 14.29 3.99 14.16
N ALA A 104 14.52 2.68 14.19
CA ALA A 104 15.55 2.07 15.04
C ALA A 104 16.97 2.61 14.79
N GLN A 105 17.25 3.08 13.57
CA GLN A 105 18.52 3.72 13.21
C GLN A 105 18.52 5.25 13.42
N VAL A 106 17.37 5.83 13.75
CA VAL A 106 17.18 7.28 13.89
C VAL A 106 17.23 7.64 15.37
N LYS A 107 18.18 8.50 15.73
CA LYS A 107 18.33 8.94 17.14
C LYS A 107 17.13 9.79 17.57
N PRO A 108 16.71 9.76 18.84
CA PRO A 108 15.65 10.64 19.35
C PRO A 108 15.88 12.12 19.06
N THR A 109 17.13 12.58 19.06
CA THR A 109 17.50 13.95 18.68
C THR A 109 17.21 14.28 17.21
N GLN A 110 17.32 13.30 16.31
CA GLN A 110 16.97 13.47 14.90
C GLN A 110 15.45 13.46 14.69
N ILE A 111 14.71 12.69 15.49
CA ILE A 111 13.24 12.73 15.52
C ILE A 111 12.78 14.12 15.97
N GLU A 112 13.33 14.63 17.07
CA GLU A 112 13.03 15.98 17.55
C GLU A 112 13.38 17.05 16.50
N LEU A 113 14.54 16.92 15.84
CA LEU A 113 14.95 17.83 14.76
C LEU A 113 13.94 17.83 13.60
N ALA A 114 13.43 16.66 13.21
CA ALA A 114 12.39 16.55 12.19
C ALA A 114 11.07 17.21 12.64
N LEU A 115 10.65 16.99 13.89
CA LEU A 115 9.47 17.66 14.45
C LEU A 115 9.62 19.19 14.46
N LYS A 116 10.80 19.70 14.82
CA LYS A 116 11.11 21.14 14.75
C LYS A 116 11.02 21.67 13.32
N ALA A 117 11.52 20.92 12.34
CA ALA A 117 11.40 21.28 10.94
C ALA A 117 9.92 21.40 10.51
N TYR A 118 9.06 20.49 10.97
CA TYR A 118 7.62 20.51 10.68
C TYR A 118 6.85 21.57 11.46
N VAL A 119 7.32 22.01 12.63
CA VAL A 119 6.80 23.23 13.27
C VAL A 119 7.22 24.47 12.48
N ALA A 120 8.49 24.54 12.05
CA ALA A 120 9.02 25.65 11.27
C ALA A 120 8.26 25.87 9.95
N SER A 121 7.80 24.78 9.32
CA SER A 121 7.01 24.78 8.09
C SER A 121 5.49 24.72 8.32
N GLN A 122 5.04 24.92 9.55
CA GLN A 122 3.62 24.99 9.95
C GLN A 122 2.79 23.73 9.69
N TRP A 123 3.44 22.58 9.49
CA TRP A 123 2.76 21.28 9.56
C TRP A 123 2.27 20.99 10.98
N PHE A 124 3.05 21.41 11.98
CA PHE A 124 2.66 21.37 13.38
C PHE A 124 2.64 22.77 14.00
N VAL A 125 1.81 22.95 15.02
CA VAL A 125 1.71 24.18 15.81
C VAL A 125 2.15 23.86 17.23
N ALA A 126 3.25 24.48 17.68
CA ALA A 126 3.71 24.34 19.05
C ALA A 126 2.89 25.19 20.01
N SER A 127 2.64 24.66 21.21
CA SER A 127 1.99 25.38 22.31
C SER A 127 2.67 25.06 23.63
N GLU A 128 2.63 26.00 24.56
CA GLU A 128 3.19 25.88 25.91
C GLU A 128 2.06 25.69 26.93
N SER A 129 2.27 24.81 27.90
CA SER A 129 1.38 24.68 29.06
C SER A 129 2.20 24.36 30.32
N GLY A 130 1.88 25.01 31.44
CA GLY A 130 2.60 24.85 32.71
C GLY A 130 2.98 26.19 33.36
N LYS A 131 3.52 26.14 34.59
CA LYS A 131 4.08 27.32 35.28
C LYS A 131 5.50 27.60 34.77
N SER A 132 6.03 28.81 35.04
CA SER A 132 7.28 29.33 34.44
C SER A 132 8.50 28.40 34.55
N GLU A 133 8.59 27.56 35.59
CA GLU A 133 9.70 26.62 35.82
C GLU A 133 9.46 25.21 35.27
N SER A 134 8.25 24.91 34.77
CA SER A 134 7.84 23.59 34.26
C SER A 134 7.02 23.69 32.97
N LYS A 135 7.38 24.63 32.09
CA LYS A 135 6.72 24.77 30.78
C LYS A 135 6.95 23.52 29.93
N LYS A 136 5.87 22.82 29.64
CA LYS A 136 5.84 21.67 28.74
C LYS A 136 5.42 22.12 27.35
N ILE A 137 6.03 21.54 26.33
CA ILE A 137 5.71 21.80 24.93
C ILE A 137 4.80 20.71 24.39
N PHE A 138 3.74 21.13 23.71
CA PHE A 138 2.79 20.26 23.02
C PHE A 138 2.71 20.66 21.56
N LEU A 139 2.46 19.68 20.68
CA LEU A 139 2.21 19.92 19.26
C LEU A 139 0.74 19.68 18.95
N GLY A 140 0.16 20.58 18.16
CA GLY A 140 -1.12 20.39 17.47
C GLY A 140 -0.91 20.33 15.97
N LEU A 141 -1.93 19.86 15.23
CA LEU A 141 -1.87 19.88 13.77
C LEU A 141 -2.04 21.31 13.23
N GLY A 142 -1.13 21.70 12.33
CA GLY A 142 -1.30 22.84 11.44
C GLY A 142 -2.27 22.54 10.29
N GLN A 143 -2.56 23.53 9.45
CA GLN A 143 -3.59 23.42 8.41
C GLN A 143 -3.29 22.30 7.41
N SER A 144 -2.06 22.24 6.88
CA SER A 144 -1.65 21.21 5.90
C SER A 144 -1.73 19.79 6.48
N ALA A 145 -1.30 19.61 7.73
CA ALA A 145 -1.41 18.32 8.40
C ALA A 145 -2.88 17.92 8.63
N ARG A 146 -3.76 18.86 8.98
CA ARG A 146 -5.21 18.58 9.12
C ARG A 146 -5.85 18.17 7.81
N GLU A 147 -5.54 18.85 6.70
CA GLU A 147 -6.08 18.46 5.38
C GLU A 147 -5.59 17.06 4.99
N ARG A 148 -4.32 16.76 5.24
CA ARG A 148 -3.78 15.41 5.02
C ARG A 148 -4.50 14.35 5.88
N GLU A 149 -4.78 14.67 7.13
CA GLU A 149 -5.46 13.74 8.04
C GLU A 149 -6.95 13.55 7.69
N LYS A 150 -7.60 14.57 7.09
CA LYS A 150 -8.94 14.39 6.48
C LYS A 150 -8.91 13.39 5.33
N LEU A 151 -7.90 13.46 4.46
CA LEU A 151 -7.74 12.52 3.35
C LEU A 151 -7.51 11.08 3.85
N ARG A 152 -6.66 10.91 4.87
CA ARG A 152 -6.45 9.63 5.56
C ARG A 152 -7.75 9.08 6.13
N THR A 153 -8.48 9.92 6.87
CA THR A 153 -9.80 9.58 7.43
C THR A 153 -10.80 9.16 6.35
N PHE A 154 -10.84 9.88 5.24
CA PHE A 154 -11.67 9.53 4.08
C PHE A 154 -11.30 8.16 3.51
N ALA A 155 -10.01 7.87 3.30
CA ALA A 155 -9.57 6.58 2.78
C ALA A 155 -10.03 5.41 3.68
N GLY A 156 -9.91 5.54 5.01
CA GLY A 156 -10.38 4.52 5.95
C GLY A 156 -11.91 4.45 6.14
N SER A 157 -12.66 5.47 5.72
CA SER A 157 -14.10 5.54 5.97
C SER A 157 -14.91 4.41 5.31
N MET A 158 -14.41 3.86 4.19
CA MET A 158 -15.04 2.71 3.51
C MET A 158 -15.10 1.47 4.41
N ALA A 159 -14.04 1.23 5.21
CA ALA A 159 -14.00 0.09 6.13
C ALA A 159 -15.11 0.20 7.18
N SER A 160 -15.28 1.39 7.75
CA SER A 160 -16.31 1.67 8.75
C SER A 160 -17.72 1.68 8.17
N GLU A 161 -17.89 2.11 6.91
CA GLU A 161 -19.17 1.98 6.20
C GLU A 161 -19.58 0.50 6.04
N LEU A 162 -18.66 -0.33 5.53
CA LEU A 162 -18.89 -1.78 5.38
C LEU A 162 -19.19 -2.45 6.72
N ALA A 163 -18.43 -2.12 7.78
CA ALA A 163 -18.64 -2.63 9.12
C ALA A 163 -20.03 -2.26 9.65
N SER A 164 -20.43 -1.00 9.49
CA SER A 164 -21.72 -0.48 9.97
C SER A 164 -22.91 -1.14 9.26
N LEU A 165 -22.86 -1.25 7.93
CA LEU A 165 -23.90 -1.91 7.14
C LEU A 165 -24.01 -3.40 7.50
N SER A 166 -22.87 -4.08 7.62
CA SER A 166 -22.78 -5.49 7.99
C SER A 166 -23.27 -5.79 9.41
N ALA A 167 -23.00 -4.92 10.38
CA ALA A 167 -23.48 -5.07 11.75
C ALA A 167 -25.00 -4.90 11.84
N ARG A 168 -25.58 -3.96 11.08
CA ARG A 168 -27.00 -3.62 11.13
C ARG A 168 -27.91 -4.80 10.76
N ILE A 169 -27.55 -5.60 9.76
CA ILE A 169 -28.39 -6.75 9.36
C ILE A 169 -28.47 -7.82 10.46
N ARG A 170 -27.40 -8.01 11.24
CA ARG A 170 -27.35 -9.02 12.32
C ARG A 170 -28.28 -8.71 13.47
N LEU A 171 -28.71 -7.45 13.62
CA LEU A 171 -29.69 -7.06 14.63
C LEU A 171 -31.10 -7.58 14.29
N LEU A 172 -31.35 -7.94 13.03
CA LEU A 172 -32.67 -8.36 12.54
C LEU A 172 -32.71 -9.79 12.01
N VAL A 173 -31.58 -10.30 11.48
CA VAL A 173 -31.50 -11.59 10.80
C VAL A 173 -30.39 -12.44 11.39
N SER A 174 -30.75 -13.62 11.89
CA SER A 174 -29.81 -14.64 12.38
C SER A 174 -29.52 -15.77 11.38
N HIS A 175 -30.21 -15.79 10.24
CA HIS A 175 -30.02 -16.80 9.21
C HIS A 175 -28.71 -16.56 8.43
N ALA A 176 -27.70 -17.39 8.68
CA ALA A 176 -26.34 -17.19 8.19
C ALA A 176 -26.22 -17.04 6.65
N PRO A 177 -26.89 -17.87 5.82
CA PRO A 177 -26.84 -17.68 4.36
C PRO A 177 -27.35 -16.31 3.90
N THR A 178 -28.44 -15.83 4.50
CA THR A 178 -28.99 -14.50 4.16
C THR A 178 -28.03 -13.37 4.55
N VAL A 179 -27.34 -13.49 5.69
CA VAL A 179 -26.31 -12.53 6.09
C VAL A 179 -25.11 -12.57 5.14
N GLY A 180 -24.71 -13.75 4.68
CA GLY A 180 -23.67 -13.93 3.67
C GLY A 180 -24.00 -13.22 2.35
N THR A 181 -25.15 -13.55 1.75
CA THR A 181 -25.62 -12.91 0.52
C THR A 181 -25.76 -11.40 0.67
N TYR A 182 -26.18 -10.91 1.83
CA TYR A 182 -26.24 -9.47 2.07
C TYR A 182 -24.84 -8.83 2.11
N ARG A 183 -23.86 -9.48 2.76
CA ARG A 183 -22.46 -9.04 2.83
C ARG A 183 -21.80 -8.99 1.45
N GLU A 184 -21.99 -10.02 0.63
CA GLU A 184 -21.59 -10.04 -0.78
C GLU A 184 -22.17 -8.83 -1.54
N ASN A 185 -23.47 -8.61 -1.42
CA ASN A 185 -24.16 -7.50 -2.08
C ASN A 185 -23.69 -6.11 -1.60
N ILE A 186 -23.37 -5.94 -0.32
CA ILE A 186 -22.80 -4.67 0.17
C ILE A 186 -21.45 -4.41 -0.50
N LEU A 187 -20.55 -5.39 -0.48
CA LEU A 187 -19.22 -5.23 -1.06
C LEU A 187 -19.32 -4.96 -2.56
N LYS A 188 -20.16 -5.72 -3.28
CA LYS A 188 -20.45 -5.50 -4.70
C LYS A 188 -20.86 -4.06 -4.99
N ARG A 189 -21.81 -3.50 -4.25
CA ARG A 189 -22.29 -2.11 -4.44
C ARG A 189 -21.21 -1.07 -4.16
N VAL A 190 -20.35 -1.30 -3.16
CA VAL A 190 -19.21 -0.42 -2.89
C VAL A 190 -18.24 -0.46 -4.08
N LEU A 191 -17.92 -1.65 -4.60
CA LEU A 191 -17.08 -1.79 -5.79
C LEU A 191 -17.71 -1.07 -7.00
N GLU A 192 -18.98 -1.33 -7.32
CA GLU A 192 -19.68 -0.68 -8.44
C GLU A 192 -19.63 0.86 -8.40
N LYS A 193 -19.69 1.45 -7.20
CA LYS A 193 -19.65 2.90 -7.00
C LYS A 193 -18.26 3.50 -7.24
N HIS A 194 -17.20 2.73 -6.99
CA HIS A 194 -15.82 3.22 -6.94
C HIS A 194 -14.95 2.76 -8.12
N LEU A 195 -15.36 1.71 -8.83
CA LEU A 195 -14.63 1.21 -10.00
C LEU A 195 -14.95 2.03 -11.26
N PRO A 196 -14.01 2.13 -12.23
CA PRO A 196 -14.29 2.74 -13.53
C PRO A 196 -15.45 2.05 -14.26
N GLU A 197 -16.30 2.82 -14.96
CA GLU A 197 -17.49 2.30 -15.66
C GLU A 197 -17.19 1.22 -16.71
N ARG A 198 -15.94 1.15 -17.20
CA ARG A 198 -15.45 0.08 -18.07
C ARG A 198 -15.58 -1.31 -17.45
N TYR A 199 -15.52 -1.40 -16.13
CA TYR A 199 -15.56 -2.66 -15.41
C TYR A 199 -16.95 -2.90 -14.85
N HIS A 200 -17.52 -4.05 -15.16
CA HIS A 200 -18.77 -4.48 -14.56
C HIS A 200 -18.49 -5.42 -13.40
N VAL A 201 -19.19 -5.21 -12.27
CA VAL A 201 -19.15 -6.09 -11.11
C VAL A 201 -20.40 -6.96 -11.13
N ALA A 202 -20.25 -8.27 -11.08
CA ALA A 202 -21.36 -9.21 -11.13
C ALA A 202 -21.07 -10.43 -10.26
N THR A 203 -22.09 -11.25 -9.99
CA THR A 203 -21.88 -12.63 -9.55
C THR A 203 -21.94 -13.50 -10.80
N GLY A 204 -21.13 -14.55 -10.91
CA GLY A 204 -21.12 -15.28 -12.17
C GLY A 204 -20.11 -16.39 -12.29
N PHE A 205 -19.92 -16.82 -13.53
CA PHE A 205 -19.04 -17.91 -13.92
C PHE A 205 -18.08 -17.43 -15.00
N ILE A 206 -16.90 -18.03 -15.02
CA ILE A 206 -15.99 -17.97 -16.17
C ILE A 206 -16.35 -19.13 -17.09
N TYR A 207 -16.51 -18.89 -18.38
CA TYR A 207 -16.77 -19.94 -19.35
C TYR A 207 -15.69 -21.01 -19.30
N GLY A 208 -16.10 -22.27 -19.13
CA GLY A 208 -15.19 -23.40 -18.93
C GLY A 208 -14.98 -23.78 -17.45
N SER A 209 -15.51 -23.00 -16.50
CA SER A 209 -15.56 -23.35 -15.08
C SER A 209 -17.00 -23.49 -14.60
N ASP A 210 -17.23 -24.48 -13.75
CA ASP A 210 -18.48 -24.72 -13.03
C ASP A 210 -18.53 -24.04 -11.66
N ARG A 211 -17.47 -23.30 -11.29
CA ARG A 211 -17.41 -22.54 -10.05
C ARG A 211 -18.11 -21.20 -10.16
N GLN A 212 -19.07 -20.99 -9.26
CA GLN A 212 -19.65 -19.68 -9.05
C GLN A 212 -18.64 -18.79 -8.32
N ILE A 213 -18.49 -17.57 -8.81
CA ILE A 213 -17.63 -16.53 -8.24
C ILE A 213 -18.55 -15.49 -7.62
N ASP A 214 -18.37 -15.25 -6.32
CA ASP A 214 -19.19 -14.29 -5.55
C ASP A 214 -19.17 -12.90 -6.20
N ILE A 215 -17.97 -12.41 -6.51
CA ILE A 215 -17.73 -11.14 -7.18
C ILE A 215 -16.74 -11.34 -8.33
N LEU A 216 -17.26 -11.23 -9.54
CA LEU A 216 -16.56 -11.28 -10.81
C LEU A 216 -16.52 -9.87 -11.41
N ILE A 217 -15.32 -9.36 -11.69
CA ILE A 217 -15.11 -8.08 -12.36
C ILE A 217 -14.55 -8.35 -13.75
N TYR A 218 -15.25 -7.87 -14.77
CA TYR A 218 -14.86 -8.04 -16.16
C TYR A 218 -14.95 -6.74 -16.97
N ASP A 219 -14.15 -6.67 -18.02
CA ASP A 219 -14.18 -5.59 -18.99
C ASP A 219 -15.42 -5.69 -19.89
N ARG A 220 -16.41 -4.84 -19.64
CA ARG A 220 -17.70 -4.84 -20.36
C ARG A 220 -17.68 -3.97 -21.62
N LEU A 221 -16.59 -3.25 -21.88
CA LEU A 221 -16.46 -2.43 -23.08
C LEU A 221 -15.90 -3.26 -24.24
N GLU A 222 -14.87 -4.04 -23.98
CA GLU A 222 -14.22 -4.86 -25.02
C GLU A 222 -14.90 -6.22 -25.20
N TYR A 223 -15.54 -6.76 -24.15
CA TYR A 223 -16.11 -8.11 -24.18
C TYR A 223 -17.60 -8.12 -23.84
N ALA A 224 -18.38 -8.83 -24.68
CA ALA A 224 -19.76 -9.17 -24.37
C ALA A 224 -19.82 -10.44 -23.51
N PRO A 225 -20.70 -10.51 -22.49
CA PRO A 225 -20.93 -11.75 -21.77
C PRO A 225 -21.63 -12.77 -22.68
N LEU A 226 -21.36 -14.05 -22.46
CA LEU A 226 -22.05 -15.16 -23.13
C LEU A 226 -23.46 -15.34 -22.59
N PHE A 227 -23.67 -15.02 -21.32
CA PHE A 227 -24.96 -15.02 -20.65
C PHE A 227 -25.03 -13.86 -19.66
N ARG A 228 -26.19 -13.20 -19.57
CA ARG A 228 -26.48 -12.17 -18.58
C ARG A 228 -27.97 -12.17 -18.26
N GLU A 229 -28.31 -12.41 -17.01
CA GLU A 229 -29.67 -12.26 -16.49
C GLU A 229 -29.60 -11.66 -15.09
N ALA A 230 -30.25 -10.49 -14.91
CA ALA A 230 -30.09 -9.66 -13.72
C ALA A 230 -28.61 -9.50 -13.29
N ASP A 231 -28.24 -10.03 -12.13
CA ASP A 231 -26.89 -9.95 -11.55
C ASP A 231 -25.97 -11.13 -11.90
N LEU A 232 -26.50 -12.14 -12.60
CA LEU A 232 -25.77 -13.36 -12.96
C LEU A 232 -25.19 -13.25 -14.37
N VAL A 233 -23.88 -13.50 -14.51
CA VAL A 233 -23.19 -13.48 -15.80
C VAL A 233 -22.36 -14.74 -16.06
N VAL A 234 -22.16 -15.04 -17.34
CA VAL A 234 -21.11 -15.97 -17.80
C VAL A 234 -20.25 -15.22 -18.82
N VAL A 235 -18.94 -15.16 -18.61
CA VAL A 235 -18.01 -14.39 -19.44
C VAL A 235 -16.85 -15.25 -19.92
N PRO A 236 -16.24 -14.97 -21.09
CA PRO A 236 -14.99 -15.62 -21.48
C PRO A 236 -13.87 -15.23 -20.52
N SER A 237 -12.88 -16.12 -20.30
CA SER A 237 -11.73 -15.86 -19.41
C SER A 237 -10.96 -14.59 -19.78
N SER A 238 -10.84 -14.28 -21.07
CA SER A 238 -10.19 -13.06 -21.58
C SER A 238 -10.85 -11.75 -21.15
N ALA A 239 -12.13 -11.77 -20.76
CA ALA A 239 -12.82 -10.59 -20.24
C ALA A 239 -12.52 -10.32 -18.76
N VAL A 240 -12.06 -11.34 -18.03
CA VAL A 240 -11.96 -11.32 -16.57
C VAL A 240 -10.78 -10.44 -16.14
N ARG A 241 -11.01 -9.62 -15.12
CA ARG A 241 -9.99 -8.73 -14.54
C ARG A 241 -9.83 -8.91 -13.04
N ALA A 242 -10.88 -9.33 -12.34
CA ALA A 242 -10.77 -9.73 -10.95
C ALA A 242 -11.77 -10.82 -10.59
N VAL A 243 -11.37 -11.69 -9.68
CA VAL A 243 -12.21 -12.67 -8.98
C VAL A 243 -12.02 -12.44 -7.48
N ILE A 244 -13.14 -12.30 -6.76
CA ILE A 244 -13.13 -12.00 -5.33
C ILE A 244 -14.10 -12.96 -4.63
N GLU A 245 -13.55 -13.74 -3.71
CA GLU A 245 -14.30 -14.62 -2.82
C GLU A 245 -14.70 -13.86 -1.55
N VAL A 246 -15.95 -13.97 -1.10
CA VAL A 246 -16.46 -13.21 0.05
C VAL A 246 -16.82 -14.13 1.20
N LYS A 247 -16.21 -13.90 2.37
CA LYS A 247 -16.52 -14.63 3.60
C LYS A 247 -17.17 -13.74 4.65
N THR A 248 -18.23 -14.25 5.26
CA THR A 248 -18.83 -13.61 6.45
C THR A 248 -17.82 -13.58 7.59
N ASN A 249 -17.20 -14.72 7.87
CA ASN A 249 -16.18 -14.88 8.90
C ASN A 249 -15.08 -15.79 8.34
N LEU A 250 -13.82 -15.35 8.40
CA LEU A 250 -12.69 -16.08 7.89
C LEU A 250 -12.12 -17.01 8.97
N THR A 251 -12.42 -18.31 8.83
CA THR A 251 -11.77 -19.37 9.58
C THR A 251 -10.61 -19.95 8.77
N THR A 252 -9.71 -20.69 9.41
CA THR A 252 -8.61 -21.37 8.70
C THR A 252 -9.12 -22.32 7.62
N THR A 253 -10.19 -23.07 7.89
CA THR A 253 -10.84 -23.95 6.90
C THR A 253 -11.44 -23.16 5.75
N ALA A 254 -12.21 -22.09 6.04
CA ALA A 254 -12.82 -21.27 5.00
C ALA A 254 -11.76 -20.60 4.11
N PHE A 255 -10.63 -20.20 4.70
CA PHE A 255 -9.54 -19.60 3.97
C PHE A 255 -8.83 -20.61 3.05
N ARG A 256 -8.53 -21.83 3.53
CA ARG A 256 -7.99 -22.91 2.69
C ARG A 256 -8.91 -23.22 1.50
N SER A 257 -10.22 -23.32 1.73
CA SER A 257 -11.19 -23.51 0.64
C SER A 257 -11.18 -22.36 -0.37
N SER A 258 -10.97 -21.12 0.09
CA SER A 258 -10.88 -19.95 -0.79
C SER A 258 -9.60 -19.97 -1.63
N LEU A 259 -8.47 -20.41 -1.07
CA LEU A 259 -7.21 -20.57 -1.80
C LEU A 259 -7.30 -21.66 -2.87
N SER A 260 -7.92 -22.80 -2.54
CA SER A 260 -8.17 -23.88 -3.50
C SER A 260 -9.03 -23.41 -4.69
N LEU A 261 -10.06 -22.60 -4.42
CA LEU A 261 -10.86 -21.98 -5.48
C LEU A 261 -10.01 -21.03 -6.35
N ILE A 262 -9.13 -20.23 -5.74
CA ILE A 262 -8.24 -19.34 -6.47
C ILE A 262 -7.26 -20.13 -7.35
N THR A 263 -6.64 -21.20 -6.86
CA THR A 263 -5.79 -22.09 -7.67
C THR A 263 -6.56 -22.61 -8.89
N GLU A 264 -7.78 -23.11 -8.68
CA GLU A 264 -8.60 -23.64 -9.77
C GLU A 264 -8.85 -22.59 -10.86
N LEU A 265 -9.15 -21.35 -10.46
CA LEU A 265 -9.38 -20.23 -11.39
C LEU A 265 -8.09 -19.71 -12.03
N SER A 266 -6.93 -19.86 -11.38
CA SER A 266 -5.64 -19.42 -11.92
C SER A 266 -5.29 -20.12 -13.24
N SER A 267 -5.77 -21.36 -13.44
CA SER A 267 -5.61 -22.08 -14.72
C SER A 267 -6.26 -21.39 -15.92
N LEU A 268 -7.23 -20.50 -15.68
CA LEU A 268 -7.95 -19.72 -16.69
C LEU A 268 -7.31 -18.35 -16.94
N ASP A 269 -6.29 -17.99 -16.16
CA ASP A 269 -5.57 -16.74 -16.30
C ASP A 269 -4.57 -16.84 -17.46
N SER A 270 -4.75 -15.99 -18.47
CA SER A 270 -3.82 -15.86 -19.60
C SER A 270 -2.45 -15.30 -19.21
N GLY A 271 -2.28 -14.86 -17.95
CA GLY A 271 -1.02 -14.38 -17.39
C GLY A 271 -0.64 -12.94 -17.75
N TYR A 272 -1.30 -12.32 -18.73
CA TYR A 272 -1.09 -10.90 -19.04
C TYR A 272 -2.29 -10.26 -19.76
N PRO A 273 -2.98 -9.26 -19.14
CA PRO A 273 -2.81 -8.80 -17.76
C PRO A 273 -3.23 -9.90 -16.78
N PRO A 274 -2.55 -10.05 -15.64
CA PRO A 274 -2.96 -11.01 -14.63
C PRO A 274 -4.32 -10.65 -14.03
N ILE A 275 -5.08 -11.68 -13.64
CA ILE A 275 -6.35 -11.52 -12.94
C ILE A 275 -6.06 -11.19 -11.46
N PHE A 276 -6.71 -10.16 -10.93
CA PHE A 276 -6.72 -9.93 -9.48
C PHE A 276 -7.47 -11.04 -8.76
N LYS A 277 -6.81 -11.71 -7.81
CA LYS A 277 -7.35 -12.85 -7.05
C LYS A 277 -7.47 -12.47 -5.58
N GLY A 278 -8.68 -12.09 -5.17
CA GLY A 278 -8.95 -11.55 -3.84
C GLY A 278 -9.74 -12.48 -2.93
N VAL A 279 -9.42 -12.46 -1.64
CA VAL A 279 -10.35 -12.95 -0.59
C VAL A 279 -10.74 -11.78 0.29
N PHE A 280 -12.04 -11.50 0.42
CA PHE A 280 -12.55 -10.46 1.30
C PHE A 280 -13.38 -11.08 2.42
N ALA A 281 -13.11 -10.70 3.66
CA ALA A 281 -13.89 -11.12 4.81
C ALA A 281 -14.32 -9.95 5.69
N PHE A 282 -15.53 -10.03 6.25
CA PHE A 282 -16.02 -9.02 7.19
C PHE A 282 -15.51 -9.24 8.61
N GLU A 283 -15.31 -10.50 8.99
CA GLU A 283 -14.83 -10.93 10.30
C GLU A 283 -13.76 -12.02 10.11
N SER A 284 -13.00 -12.31 11.17
CA SER A 284 -12.05 -13.42 11.22
C SER A 284 -11.91 -13.91 12.64
N ASP A 285 -11.97 -15.24 12.80
CA ASP A 285 -11.59 -15.96 14.01
C ASP A 285 -10.13 -16.44 13.95
N ALA A 286 -9.57 -16.54 12.74
CA ALA A 286 -8.15 -16.79 12.55
C ALA A 286 -7.35 -15.51 12.80
N ASP A 287 -6.19 -15.65 13.45
CA ASP A 287 -5.20 -14.59 13.54
C ASP A 287 -4.42 -14.41 12.23
N GLU A 288 -3.79 -13.26 12.07
CA GLU A 288 -3.05 -12.90 10.85
C GLU A 288 -1.88 -13.84 10.55
N ASP A 289 -1.17 -14.33 11.57
CA ASP A 289 -0.03 -15.24 11.39
C ASP A 289 -0.49 -16.62 10.90
N ALA A 290 -1.62 -17.10 11.40
CA ALA A 290 -2.26 -18.33 10.93
C ALA A 290 -2.68 -18.20 9.46
N LEU A 291 -3.26 -17.07 9.05
CA LEU A 291 -3.60 -16.80 7.65
C LEU A 291 -2.33 -16.79 6.77
N CYS A 292 -1.28 -16.06 7.16
CA CYS A 292 -0.04 -16.05 6.40
C CYS A 292 0.61 -17.43 6.28
N LYS A 293 0.59 -18.21 7.35
CA LYS A 293 1.09 -19.59 7.36
C LYS A 293 0.31 -20.47 6.37
N ILE A 294 -1.01 -20.34 6.33
CA ILE A 294 -1.86 -21.08 5.38
C ILE A 294 -1.50 -20.74 3.93
N VAL A 295 -1.30 -19.46 3.59
CA VAL A 295 -0.88 -19.08 2.22
C VAL A 295 0.47 -19.70 1.87
N LYS A 296 1.43 -19.65 2.80
CA LYS A 296 2.76 -20.24 2.59
C LYS A 296 2.69 -21.76 2.38
N GLU A 297 1.94 -22.47 3.22
CA GLU A 297 1.78 -23.92 3.12
C GLU A 297 1.09 -24.31 1.80
N HIS A 298 0.03 -23.60 1.43
CA HIS A 298 -0.72 -23.84 0.19
C HIS A 298 0.19 -23.77 -1.04
N HIS A 299 1.01 -22.73 -1.17
CA HIS A 299 1.93 -22.61 -2.31
C HIS A 299 3.15 -23.53 -2.23
N ALA A 300 3.55 -23.98 -1.04
CA ALA A 300 4.61 -24.96 -0.89
C ALA A 300 4.14 -26.39 -1.25
N GLU A 301 2.91 -26.76 -0.89
CA GLU A 301 2.29 -28.05 -1.23
C GLU A 301 2.14 -28.20 -2.76
N GLU A 302 1.62 -27.17 -3.43
CA GLU A 302 1.50 -27.14 -4.91
C GLU A 302 2.84 -27.36 -5.63
N ALA A 303 3.94 -26.82 -5.08
CA ALA A 303 5.27 -27.03 -5.66
C ALA A 303 5.82 -28.46 -5.45
N CYS A 304 5.32 -29.19 -4.45
CA CYS A 304 5.72 -30.57 -4.17
C CYS A 304 4.92 -31.59 -4.98
N ASP A 305 3.66 -31.29 -5.32
CA ASP A 305 2.76 -32.21 -6.02
C ASP A 305 2.89 -32.15 -7.55
N ALA A 306 3.63 -31.18 -8.11
CA ALA A 306 3.91 -31.10 -9.54
C ALA A 306 4.95 -32.16 -9.99
N ASP A 307 4.55 -33.06 -10.89
CA ASP A 307 5.47 -33.97 -11.59
C ASP A 307 6.41 -33.19 -12.54
N GLU A 308 7.52 -33.80 -13.01
CA GLU A 308 8.49 -33.13 -13.92
C GLU A 308 7.84 -32.56 -15.20
N GLU A 309 6.76 -33.17 -15.69
CA GLU A 309 5.97 -32.66 -16.84
C GLU A 309 5.05 -31.48 -16.45
N ASP A 310 4.44 -31.50 -15.26
CA ASP A 310 3.59 -30.40 -14.73
C ASP A 310 4.40 -29.18 -14.27
N TYR A 311 5.68 -29.39 -13.92
CA TYR A 311 6.61 -28.30 -13.64
C TYR A 311 6.70 -27.35 -14.85
N ALA A 312 6.78 -27.86 -16.08
CA ALA A 312 6.89 -27.02 -17.28
C ALA A 312 5.68 -26.09 -17.51
N ASP A 313 4.45 -26.57 -17.26
CA ASP A 313 3.21 -25.78 -17.41
C ASP A 313 3.00 -24.79 -16.24
N THR A 314 3.46 -25.12 -15.03
CA THR A 314 3.43 -24.24 -13.84
C THR A 314 4.45 -23.10 -13.94
N ILE A 315 5.52 -23.33 -14.71
CA ILE A 315 6.65 -22.42 -14.89
C ILE A 315 6.30 -21.16 -15.71
N ASP A 316 5.26 -21.21 -16.53
CA ASP A 316 4.84 -20.09 -17.39
C ASP A 316 3.77 -19.16 -16.79
N ARG A 317 3.32 -19.43 -15.55
CA ARG A 317 2.23 -18.71 -14.89
C ARG A 317 2.68 -18.00 -13.60
N PRO A 318 3.49 -16.93 -13.71
CA PRO A 318 4.04 -16.26 -12.54
C PRO A 318 2.98 -15.71 -11.57
N PHE A 319 1.74 -15.48 -12.04
CA PHE A 319 0.68 -14.78 -11.32
C PHE A 319 -0.43 -15.67 -10.74
N ASP A 320 -0.18 -16.96 -10.55
CA ASP A 320 -1.17 -17.91 -10.02
C ASP A 320 -1.48 -17.76 -8.52
N HIS A 321 -0.66 -16.96 -7.84
CA HIS A 321 -0.77 -16.69 -6.41
C HIS A 321 -2.01 -15.88 -6.04
N LEU A 322 -2.45 -16.02 -4.79
CA LEU A 322 -3.35 -15.07 -4.15
C LEU A 322 -2.79 -13.64 -4.31
N THR A 323 -3.57 -12.71 -4.87
CA THR A 323 -3.18 -11.30 -4.94
C THR A 323 -3.22 -10.67 -3.55
N CYS A 324 -4.38 -10.75 -2.88
CA CYS A 324 -4.51 -10.29 -1.50
C CYS A 324 -5.68 -10.95 -0.75
N ALA A 325 -5.58 -10.97 0.58
CA ALA A 325 -6.70 -11.24 1.47
C ALA A 325 -6.90 -10.05 2.42
N CYS A 326 -8.14 -9.57 2.48
CA CYS A 326 -8.56 -8.43 3.29
C CYS A 326 -9.61 -8.86 4.30
N VAL A 327 -9.33 -8.70 5.58
CA VAL A 327 -10.30 -8.82 6.66
C VAL A 327 -10.64 -7.41 7.14
N ASN A 328 -11.89 -7.00 6.95
CA ASN A 328 -12.34 -5.65 7.27
C ASN A 328 -11.94 -5.23 8.68
N GLU A 329 -11.39 -4.03 8.82
CA GLU A 329 -10.90 -3.44 10.07
C GLU A 329 -9.80 -4.23 10.82
N LYS A 330 -9.33 -5.36 10.31
CA LYS A 330 -8.36 -6.25 10.99
C LYS A 330 -7.05 -6.41 10.22
N TYR A 331 -7.08 -7.13 9.10
CA TYR A 331 -5.88 -7.65 8.43
C TYR A 331 -5.88 -7.35 6.95
N PHE A 332 -4.70 -7.07 6.40
CA PHE A 332 -4.48 -7.04 4.96
C PHE A 332 -3.18 -7.76 4.65
N ILE A 333 -3.25 -8.85 3.89
CA ILE A 333 -2.09 -9.58 3.42
C ILE A 333 -2.11 -9.61 1.89
N HIS A 334 -0.94 -9.49 1.26
CA HIS A 334 -0.85 -9.38 -0.20
C HIS A 334 0.47 -9.94 -0.70
N THR A 335 0.47 -10.33 -1.96
CA THR A 335 1.62 -10.90 -2.66
C THR A 335 2.26 -9.86 -3.58
N ARG A 336 3.59 -9.79 -3.53
CA ARG A 336 4.45 -9.01 -4.43
C ARG A 336 5.66 -9.86 -4.83
N TYR A 337 6.42 -9.43 -5.84
CA TYR A 337 7.57 -10.20 -6.30
C TYR A 337 8.86 -9.46 -5.95
N ARG A 338 9.67 -10.03 -5.08
CA ARG A 338 10.97 -9.44 -4.75
C ARG A 338 12.08 -10.10 -5.54
N ARG A 339 13.18 -9.38 -5.76
CA ARG A 339 14.41 -10.00 -6.24
C ARG A 339 15.15 -10.63 -5.06
N SER A 340 15.57 -11.88 -5.23
CA SER A 340 16.44 -12.60 -4.29
C SER A 340 17.89 -12.11 -4.38
N GLU A 341 18.79 -12.64 -3.54
CA GLU A 341 20.22 -12.31 -3.61
C GLU A 341 20.81 -12.72 -4.97
N GLY A 342 20.35 -13.84 -5.53
CA GLY A 342 20.66 -14.30 -6.89
C GLY A 342 20.03 -13.47 -8.01
N LYS A 343 19.37 -12.34 -7.70
CA LYS A 343 18.64 -11.46 -8.63
C LYS A 343 17.44 -12.11 -9.33
N ARG A 344 16.97 -13.27 -8.86
CA ARG A 344 15.78 -13.97 -9.36
C ARG A 344 14.51 -13.43 -8.71
N TYR A 345 13.40 -13.33 -9.44
CA TYR A 345 12.11 -12.93 -8.87
C TYR A 345 11.48 -14.07 -8.08
N ILE A 346 10.97 -13.76 -6.89
CA ILE A 346 10.30 -14.73 -6.03
C ILE A 346 9.00 -14.10 -5.49
N PRO A 347 7.86 -14.81 -5.53
CA PRO A 347 6.63 -14.37 -4.89
C PRO A 347 6.85 -14.31 -3.39
N ALA A 348 6.50 -13.18 -2.80
CA ALA A 348 6.70 -12.89 -1.39
C ALA A 348 5.40 -12.37 -0.80
N LEU A 349 5.10 -12.87 0.40
CA LEU A 349 3.92 -12.49 1.15
C LEU A 349 4.26 -11.36 2.11
N TYR A 350 3.39 -10.36 2.13
CA TYR A 350 3.52 -9.17 2.96
C TYR A 350 2.25 -8.94 3.77
N LYS A 351 2.44 -8.45 4.99
CA LYS A 351 1.39 -7.93 5.85
C LYS A 351 1.36 -6.42 5.75
N ALA A 352 0.19 -5.81 5.57
CA ALA A 352 0.06 -4.35 5.60
C ALA A 352 -0.85 -3.88 6.74
N LYS A 353 -0.37 -2.91 7.52
CA LYS A 353 -1.13 -2.31 8.63
C LYS A 353 -0.67 -0.89 8.92
N SER A 354 -1.61 0.02 9.17
CA SER A 354 -1.29 1.36 9.69
C SER A 354 -0.64 1.27 11.08
N HIS A 355 0.40 2.09 11.29
CA HIS A 355 1.16 2.18 12.53
C HIS A 355 0.27 2.42 13.77
N VAL A 356 -0.75 3.26 13.63
CA VAL A 356 -1.64 3.67 14.74
C VAL A 356 -2.92 2.82 14.84
N GLY A 357 -2.99 1.72 14.09
CA GLY A 357 -4.19 0.87 14.07
C GLY A 357 -5.37 1.49 13.31
N PHE A 358 -5.12 2.47 12.44
CA PHE A 358 -6.14 3.02 11.56
C PHE A 358 -6.68 1.93 10.59
N HIS A 359 -8.01 1.92 10.39
CA HIS A 359 -8.71 0.95 9.54
C HIS A 359 -8.44 1.17 8.04
N SER A 360 -7.22 0.84 7.63
CA SER A 360 -6.66 1.06 6.29
C SER A 360 -6.89 -0.11 5.33
N GLN A 361 -7.37 -1.26 5.83
CA GLN A 361 -7.38 -2.53 5.10
C GLN A 361 -8.21 -2.45 3.81
N VAL A 362 -9.40 -1.85 3.86
CA VAL A 362 -10.27 -1.72 2.68
C VAL A 362 -9.69 -0.72 1.67
N ALA A 363 -9.06 0.36 2.13
CA ALA A 363 -8.36 1.28 1.25
C ALA A 363 -7.21 0.59 0.51
N LEU A 364 -6.44 -0.25 1.20
CA LEU A 364 -5.37 -1.04 0.59
C LEU A 364 -5.90 -2.08 -0.39
N PHE A 365 -7.01 -2.75 -0.06
CA PHE A 365 -7.69 -3.67 -0.98
C PHE A 365 -8.15 -2.97 -2.25
N MET A 366 -8.76 -1.78 -2.11
CA MET A 366 -9.21 -0.99 -3.25
C MET A 366 -8.05 -0.45 -4.08
N ASP A 367 -6.93 -0.06 -3.45
CA ASP A 367 -5.74 0.46 -4.14
C ASP A 367 -5.12 -0.64 -5.01
N GLU A 368 -4.98 -1.83 -4.42
CA GLU A 368 -4.51 -3.03 -5.09
C GLU A 368 -5.41 -3.44 -6.26
N LEU A 369 -6.73 -3.50 -6.02
CA LEU A 369 -7.70 -3.85 -7.06
C LEU A 369 -7.67 -2.84 -8.22
N LEU A 370 -7.70 -1.54 -7.92
CA LEU A 370 -7.69 -0.51 -8.95
C LEU A 370 -6.41 -0.53 -9.77
N ALA A 371 -5.26 -0.81 -9.16
CA ALA A 371 -4.00 -0.98 -9.87
C ALA A 371 -4.11 -2.11 -10.91
N TYR A 372 -4.66 -3.27 -10.53
CA TYR A 372 -4.89 -4.41 -11.44
C TYR A 372 -5.93 -4.12 -12.54
N LEU A 373 -6.91 -3.27 -12.28
CA LEU A 373 -7.90 -2.92 -13.30
C LEU A 373 -7.33 -1.96 -14.35
N GLN A 374 -6.32 -1.17 -14.07
CA GLN A 374 -5.90 -0.08 -14.96
C GLN A 374 -4.86 -0.50 -16.02
N PHE A 375 -5.11 -1.61 -16.69
CA PHE A 375 -4.31 -2.07 -17.80
C PHE A 375 -4.64 -1.34 -19.11
N GLY A 376 -3.62 -0.99 -19.91
CA GLY A 376 -3.79 -0.42 -21.26
C GLY A 376 -4.25 1.04 -21.31
N GLY A 377 -4.08 1.81 -20.22
CA GLY A 377 -4.43 3.23 -20.19
C GLY A 377 -3.48 4.11 -21.03
N ALA A 378 -4.03 5.13 -21.68
CA ALA A 378 -3.27 6.03 -22.59
C ALA A 378 -2.30 7.00 -21.88
N LYS A 379 -2.29 7.05 -20.55
CA LYS A 379 -1.44 7.93 -19.74
C LYS A 379 -0.83 7.19 -18.55
N PRO A 380 0.39 7.55 -18.12
CA PRO A 380 0.88 7.18 -16.79
C PRO A 380 -0.13 7.71 -15.78
N GLY A 381 -0.78 6.85 -15.02
CA GLY A 381 -1.60 7.33 -13.94
C GLY A 381 -0.87 7.27 -12.63
N ASN A 382 -1.03 8.35 -11.87
CA ASN A 382 -0.66 8.36 -10.48
C ASN A 382 -1.78 7.66 -9.70
N PHE A 383 -1.84 6.33 -9.79
CA PHE A 383 -3.03 5.55 -9.41
C PHE A 383 -3.08 5.18 -7.93
N GLN A 384 -1.98 5.41 -7.20
CA GLN A 384 -1.84 5.20 -5.77
C GLN A 384 -2.56 6.28 -4.96
N TYR A 385 -3.73 6.76 -5.39
CA TYR A 385 -4.43 7.86 -4.72
C TYR A 385 -4.79 7.47 -3.30
N MET A 386 -5.32 6.26 -3.07
CA MET A 386 -5.68 5.82 -1.72
C MET A 386 -4.45 5.49 -0.90
N TYR A 387 -3.44 4.84 -1.48
CA TYR A 387 -2.16 4.63 -0.80
C TYR A 387 -1.50 5.96 -0.37
N ASN A 388 -1.48 6.96 -1.26
CA ASN A 388 -0.96 8.30 -0.96
C ASN A 388 -1.80 9.03 0.09
N MET A 389 -3.12 8.84 0.07
CA MET A 389 -4.02 9.36 1.10
C MET A 389 -3.73 8.70 2.43
N LEU A 390 -3.52 7.38 2.49
CA LEU A 390 -3.14 6.66 3.70
C LEU A 390 -1.80 7.16 4.24
N GLY A 391 -0.85 7.53 3.39
CA GLY A 391 0.44 8.08 3.80
C GLY A 391 1.45 7.00 4.23
N SER A 392 2.62 7.45 4.66
CA SER A 392 3.80 6.59 4.91
C SER A 392 3.73 5.80 6.20
N ASP A 393 2.68 5.94 7.01
CA ASP A 393 2.52 5.17 8.26
C ASP A 393 2.00 3.73 8.01
N THR A 394 1.58 3.41 6.79
CA THR A 394 1.19 2.05 6.40
C THR A 394 2.44 1.18 6.29
N ARG A 395 2.57 0.20 7.18
CA ARG A 395 3.72 -0.71 7.23
C ARG A 395 3.46 -1.90 6.34
N HIS A 396 4.32 -2.15 5.35
CA HIS A 396 4.36 -3.41 4.59
C HIS A 396 5.50 -4.27 5.16
N ASN A 397 5.16 -5.28 5.94
CA ASN A 397 6.13 -6.17 6.56
C ASN A 397 6.23 -7.46 5.75
N PHE A 398 7.43 -7.76 5.27
CA PHE A 398 7.73 -9.06 4.68
C PHE A 398 7.46 -10.16 5.71
N TYR A 399 6.72 -11.19 5.31
CA TYR A 399 6.45 -12.37 6.12
C TYR A 399 7.32 -13.55 5.69
N SER A 400 7.19 -13.98 4.43
CA SER A 400 7.98 -15.07 3.87
C SER A 400 7.96 -15.04 2.35
N ASP A 401 8.92 -15.74 1.75
CA ASP A 401 8.79 -16.20 0.38
C ASP A 401 7.72 -17.28 0.29
N LEU A 402 7.07 -17.35 -0.86
CA LEU A 402 6.06 -18.35 -1.20
C LEU A 402 6.63 -19.46 -2.09
N ALA A 403 7.85 -19.28 -2.59
CA ALA A 403 8.51 -20.25 -3.47
C ALA A 403 10.05 -20.22 -3.28
N PRO A 404 10.77 -21.29 -3.68
CA PRO A 404 12.24 -21.34 -3.62
C PRO A 404 12.92 -20.45 -4.68
N GLU A 405 14.25 -20.30 -4.62
CA GLU A 405 15.01 -19.47 -5.59
C GLU A 405 14.99 -20.02 -7.02
N ASN A 406 14.76 -21.32 -7.18
CA ASN A 406 14.59 -21.97 -8.48
C ASN A 406 13.12 -22.04 -8.90
N TRP A 407 12.25 -21.21 -8.31
CA TRP A 407 10.83 -21.14 -8.69
C TRP A 407 10.63 -20.70 -10.13
N GLY A 408 9.67 -21.32 -10.82
CA GLY A 408 9.39 -20.99 -12.20
C GLY A 408 10.56 -21.40 -13.12
N PRO A 409 10.83 -20.64 -14.18
CA PRO A 409 11.79 -21.02 -15.22
C PRO A 409 13.24 -21.03 -14.73
N TYR A 410 13.50 -20.51 -13.53
CA TYR A 410 14.82 -20.64 -12.92
C TYR A 410 15.19 -22.09 -12.59
N PHE A 411 14.23 -22.98 -12.41
CA PHE A 411 14.48 -24.42 -12.31
C PHE A 411 15.19 -24.92 -13.57
N PHE A 412 14.69 -24.57 -14.75
CA PHE A 412 15.32 -24.96 -16.02
C PHE A 412 16.66 -24.28 -16.24
N VAL A 413 16.83 -23.04 -15.79
CA VAL A 413 18.13 -22.35 -15.82
C VAL A 413 19.17 -23.14 -15.04
N ASP A 414 18.80 -23.68 -13.88
CA ASP A 414 19.68 -24.52 -13.07
C ASP A 414 20.02 -25.87 -13.76
N HIS A 415 19.23 -26.28 -14.76
CA HIS A 415 19.41 -27.49 -15.57
C HIS A 415 19.90 -27.21 -17.02
N GLY A 416 20.25 -25.96 -17.35
CA GLY A 416 20.91 -25.59 -18.61
C GLY A 416 20.02 -24.96 -19.71
N ASP A 417 18.75 -24.65 -19.42
CA ASP A 417 17.82 -23.99 -20.36
C ASP A 417 17.39 -22.60 -19.82
N CYS A 418 17.51 -21.55 -20.64
CA CYS A 418 17.46 -20.16 -20.16
C CYS A 418 16.45 -19.22 -20.84
N GLU A 419 15.80 -19.62 -21.95
CA GLU A 419 14.97 -18.67 -22.71
C GLU A 419 13.73 -18.21 -21.94
N ASP A 420 13.13 -19.08 -21.14
CA ASP A 420 11.87 -18.76 -20.44
C ASP A 420 12.07 -17.91 -19.17
N ALA A 421 13.29 -17.92 -18.60
CA ALA A 421 13.60 -17.10 -17.43
C ALA A 421 13.64 -15.61 -17.75
N GLU A 422 14.18 -15.23 -18.91
CA GLU A 422 14.19 -13.83 -19.35
C GLU A 422 12.75 -13.32 -19.63
N ARG A 423 11.92 -14.16 -20.26
CA ARG A 423 10.51 -13.85 -20.53
C ARG A 423 9.71 -13.64 -19.25
N MET A 424 9.90 -14.50 -18.25
CA MET A 424 9.24 -14.32 -16.95
C MET A 424 9.75 -13.09 -16.21
N ASP A 425 11.07 -12.83 -16.22
CA ASP A 425 11.65 -11.62 -15.65
C ASP A 425 11.00 -10.36 -16.23
N GLU A 426 10.83 -10.32 -17.55
CA GLU A 426 10.19 -9.22 -18.26
C GLU A 426 8.71 -9.09 -17.87
N LYS A 427 7.94 -10.19 -17.91
CA LYS A 427 6.52 -10.20 -17.50
C LYS A 427 6.33 -9.70 -16.06
N VAL A 428 7.07 -10.27 -15.11
CA VAL A 428 6.98 -9.89 -13.69
C VAL A 428 7.41 -8.45 -13.48
N ASN A 429 8.51 -8.02 -14.10
CA ASN A 429 8.98 -6.63 -14.00
C ASN A 429 7.95 -5.65 -14.58
N ASN A 430 7.36 -5.94 -15.75
CA ASN A 430 6.34 -5.10 -16.37
C ASN A 430 5.09 -4.99 -15.50
N VAL A 431 4.61 -6.11 -14.95
CA VAL A 431 3.45 -6.10 -14.04
C VAL A 431 3.77 -5.31 -12.77
N GLN A 432 4.93 -5.51 -12.14
CA GLN A 432 5.27 -4.76 -10.94
C GLN A 432 5.40 -3.26 -11.19
N GLN A 433 6.04 -2.86 -12.30
CA GLN A 433 6.11 -1.46 -12.68
C GLN A 433 4.71 -0.87 -12.90
N TRP A 434 3.82 -1.62 -13.55
CA TRP A 434 2.43 -1.23 -13.74
C TRP A 434 1.68 -1.06 -12.41
N LEU A 435 1.81 -2.02 -11.48
CA LEU A 435 1.20 -1.93 -10.14
C LEU A 435 1.77 -0.78 -9.30
N ASP A 436 3.03 -0.39 -9.55
CA ASP A 436 3.66 0.82 -8.98
C ASP A 436 3.24 2.12 -9.68
N GLY A 437 2.31 2.07 -10.65
CA GLY A 437 1.82 3.23 -11.40
C GLY A 437 2.80 3.77 -12.46
N LYS A 438 3.83 2.99 -12.83
CA LYS A 438 4.72 3.30 -13.95
C LYS A 438 4.09 2.78 -15.24
N ILE A 439 4.39 3.41 -16.38
CA ILE A 439 3.94 2.89 -17.68
C ILE A 439 4.80 1.64 -17.95
N PRO A 440 4.19 0.44 -18.07
CA PRO A 440 4.95 -0.70 -18.56
C PRO A 440 5.44 -0.39 -19.97
N SER A 441 6.69 -0.70 -20.28
CA SER A 441 7.10 -0.84 -21.68
C SER A 441 6.21 -1.93 -22.27
N LEU A 442 5.19 -1.54 -23.04
CA LEU A 442 4.33 -2.49 -23.73
C LEU A 442 5.26 -3.41 -24.54
N PRO A 443 5.22 -4.73 -24.34
CA PRO A 443 5.89 -5.62 -25.28
C PRO A 443 5.29 -5.34 -26.67
N PRO A 444 6.09 -5.37 -27.74
CA PRO A 444 5.56 -5.19 -29.09
C PRO A 444 4.42 -6.21 -29.27
N LEU A 445 3.26 -5.72 -29.71
CA LEU A 445 2.16 -6.57 -30.16
C LEU A 445 2.77 -7.63 -31.07
N GLN A 446 2.80 -8.89 -30.62
CA GLN A 446 3.04 -10.00 -31.52
C GLN A 446 1.87 -9.98 -32.50
N MET A 447 2.09 -9.31 -33.63
CA MET A 447 1.29 -9.50 -34.83
C MET A 447 1.40 -10.99 -35.13
N GLY A 448 0.33 -11.73 -34.91
CA GLY A 448 0.27 -13.13 -35.29
C GLY A 448 0.70 -13.24 -36.75
N GLU A 449 1.71 -14.06 -37.02
CA GLU A 449 2.03 -14.46 -38.37
C GLU A 449 0.79 -15.17 -38.92
N GLY A 450 0.22 -14.61 -39.99
CA GLY A 450 -1.01 -15.09 -40.63
C GLY A 450 -0.82 -16.28 -41.55
#